data_AF-A0AB38RC81-F1
#
_entry.id   AF-A0AB38RC81-F1
#
_cell.length_a   1.000
_cell.length_b   1.000
_cell.length_c   1.000
_cell.angle_alpha   90.00
_cell.angle_beta   90.00
_cell.angle_gamma   90.00
#
_symmetry.space_group_name_H-M   'P 1'
#
loop_
_entity.id
_entity.type
_entity.pdbx_description
1 polymer ?
#
loop_
_entity_poly.entity_id
_entity_poly.type
_entity_poly.pdbx_seq_one_letter_code
_entity_poly.pdbx_strand_id
1 'polypeptide(L)'
;MINTMIHPDDTNNQTNSNSTNGLRIPTTSGRIRERGIEIVCTLYRCSTDEAAELLLRHSQTNNLKVTSLIKALVALIDEDTSGTGYGSSNTLASHFWLREIRNLSQAHRRSDHFHRHLVGA
;
A
#
# COMPACT_ATOMS: atom_id res chain seq x y z
N MET A 1 -65.99 10.93 -8.76
CA MET A 1 -65.24 10.41 -7.59
C MET A 1 -63.78 10.29 -8.01
N ILE A 2 -62.91 11.11 -7.42
CA ILE A 2 -61.46 11.18 -7.68
C ILE A 2 -60.78 10.52 -6.48
N ASN A 3 -59.89 9.55 -6.72
CA ASN A 3 -58.81 9.23 -5.79
C ASN A 3 -57.52 8.99 -6.56
N THR A 4 -56.76 10.08 -6.65
CA THR A 4 -55.35 10.18 -6.98
C THR A 4 -54.52 9.51 -5.88
N MET A 5 -53.51 8.72 -6.25
CA MET A 5 -52.37 8.45 -5.38
C MET A 5 -51.10 8.70 -6.19
N ILE A 6 -50.61 9.93 -6.10
CA ILE A 6 -49.30 10.38 -6.58
C ILE A 6 -48.30 9.96 -5.50
N HIS A 7 -47.33 9.13 -5.87
CA HIS A 7 -46.11 8.93 -5.09
C HIS A 7 -45.13 10.07 -5.42
N PRO A 8 -44.68 10.86 -4.43
CA PRO A 8 -43.49 11.68 -4.58
C PRO A 8 -42.31 10.89 -4.02
N ASP A 9 -41.31 10.61 -4.86
CA ASP A 9 -39.94 10.60 -4.38
C ASP A 9 -39.08 11.28 -5.45
N ASP A 10 -39.06 12.61 -5.35
CA ASP A 10 -37.96 13.42 -5.83
C ASP A 10 -36.72 13.08 -5.01
N THR A 11 -35.73 12.45 -5.61
CA THR A 11 -34.34 12.80 -5.33
C THR A 11 -33.53 12.65 -6.61
N ASN A 12 -33.37 13.80 -7.26
CA ASN A 12 -32.20 14.24 -8.02
C ASN A 12 -30.93 13.42 -7.73
N ASN A 13 -30.25 12.97 -8.79
CA ASN A 13 -28.95 13.53 -9.12
C ASN A 13 -28.50 13.12 -10.53
N GLN A 14 -28.60 14.12 -11.41
CA GLN A 14 -27.56 14.57 -12.33
C GLN A 14 -26.92 13.55 -13.29
N THR A 15 -27.36 13.68 -14.55
CA THR A 15 -26.47 13.98 -15.67
C THR A 15 -25.02 14.27 -15.27
N ASN A 16 -24.10 13.43 -15.73
CA ASN A 16 -22.86 13.90 -16.32
C ASN A 16 -22.37 12.93 -17.39
N SER A 17 -22.88 13.17 -18.59
CA SER A 17 -22.00 13.18 -19.76
C SER A 17 -20.79 14.04 -19.41
N ASN A 18 -19.57 13.50 -19.49
CA ASN A 18 -18.44 14.23 -20.06
C ASN A 18 -17.24 13.30 -20.24
N SER A 19 -17.00 12.99 -21.51
CA SER A 19 -15.67 12.77 -22.07
C SER A 19 -14.73 13.83 -21.51
N THR A 20 -13.93 13.45 -20.52
CA THR A 20 -12.84 14.28 -20.01
C THR A 20 -11.60 13.44 -20.06
N ASN A 21 -10.81 13.64 -21.12
CA ASN A 21 -9.42 13.22 -21.13
C ASN A 21 -8.74 13.71 -19.85
N GLY A 22 -8.10 12.81 -19.10
CA GLY A 22 -6.82 13.15 -18.48
C GLY A 22 -6.74 13.51 -16.99
N LEU A 23 -7.65 13.09 -16.10
CA LEU A 23 -7.31 13.08 -14.66
C LEU A 23 -8.03 11.96 -13.90
N ARG A 24 -7.38 10.80 -13.80
CA ARG A 24 -7.84 9.72 -12.92
C ARG A 24 -7.76 10.19 -11.47
N ILE A 25 -8.90 10.45 -10.85
CA ILE A 25 -8.99 10.63 -9.39
C ILE A 25 -8.40 9.36 -8.74
N PRO A 26 -7.36 9.46 -7.90
CA PRO A 26 -6.76 8.29 -7.28
C PRO A 26 -7.80 7.57 -6.42
N THR A 27 -8.14 6.34 -6.80
CA THR A 27 -8.98 5.50 -5.95
C THR A 27 -8.24 5.23 -4.64
N THR A 28 -8.95 4.95 -3.54
CA THR A 28 -8.32 4.59 -2.25
C THR A 28 -7.31 3.44 -2.40
N SER A 29 -7.58 2.51 -3.32
CA SER A 29 -6.65 1.43 -3.69
C SER A 29 -5.37 1.95 -4.37
N GLY A 30 -5.49 2.95 -5.24
CA GLY A 30 -4.34 3.63 -5.85
C GLY A 30 -3.46 4.33 -4.82
N ARG A 31 -4.07 5.04 -3.87
CA ARG A 31 -3.36 5.72 -2.78
C ARG A 31 -2.60 4.75 -1.87
N ILE A 32 -3.20 3.61 -1.51
CA ILE A 32 -2.53 2.55 -0.73
C ILE A 32 -1.36 1.95 -1.51
N ARG A 33 -1.52 1.75 -2.83
CA ARG A 33 -0.45 1.24 -3.70
C ARG A 33 0.73 2.21 -3.77
N GLU A 34 0.46 3.49 -4.02
CA GLU A 34 1.48 4.54 -4.08
C GLU A 34 2.23 4.65 -2.75
N ARG A 35 1.48 4.70 -1.63
CA ARG A 35 2.07 4.73 -0.29
C ARG A 35 2.92 3.50 0.02
N GLY A 36 2.45 2.31 -0.33
CA GLY A 36 3.23 1.09 -0.13
C GLY A 36 4.53 1.08 -0.93
N ILE A 37 4.53 1.60 -2.17
CA ILE A 37 5.75 1.74 -2.97
C ILE A 37 6.70 2.75 -2.33
N GLU A 38 6.20 3.90 -1.87
CA GLU A 38 7.01 4.92 -1.17
C GLU A 38 7.72 4.35 0.08
N ILE A 39 7.00 3.57 0.88
CA ILE A 39 7.57 2.89 2.05
C ILE A 39 8.67 1.91 1.61
N VAL A 40 8.47 1.13 0.54
CA VAL A 40 9.50 0.21 0.03
C VAL A 40 10.73 0.97 -0.46
N CYS A 41 10.55 2.05 -1.23
CA CYS A 41 11.66 2.90 -1.67
C CYS A 41 12.48 3.39 -0.49
N THR A 42 11.82 3.79 0.60
CA THR A 42 12.47 4.26 1.83
C THR A 42 13.22 3.13 2.55
N LEU A 43 12.60 1.96 2.69
CA LEU A 43 13.19 0.81 3.40
C LEU A 43 14.42 0.24 2.68
N TYR A 44 14.39 0.17 1.35
CA TYR A 44 15.46 -0.40 0.53
C TYR A 44 16.39 0.64 -0.08
N ARG A 45 16.11 1.94 0.09
CA ARG A 45 16.84 3.05 -0.52
C ARG A 45 16.95 2.91 -2.03
N CYS A 46 15.83 2.61 -2.69
CA CYS A 46 15.76 2.34 -4.12
C CYS A 46 14.75 3.24 -4.83
N SER A 47 14.80 3.22 -6.16
CA SER A 47 13.85 3.91 -7.04
C SER A 47 12.47 3.23 -7.06
N THR A 48 11.47 3.91 -7.61
CA THR A 48 10.10 3.37 -7.72
C THR A 48 10.02 2.12 -8.60
N ASP A 49 10.82 2.05 -9.66
CA ASP A 49 10.84 0.90 -10.57
C ASP A 49 11.48 -0.32 -9.89
N GLU A 50 12.60 -0.10 -9.20
CA GLU A 50 13.27 -1.13 -8.39
C GLU A 50 12.37 -1.60 -7.24
N ALA A 51 11.64 -0.69 -6.59
CA ALA A 51 10.68 -1.05 -5.54
C ALA A 51 9.54 -1.93 -6.08
N ALA A 52 9.02 -1.63 -7.28
CA ALA A 52 8.01 -2.44 -7.94
C ALA A 52 8.55 -3.83 -8.30
N GLU A 53 9.79 -3.91 -8.79
CA GLU A 53 10.46 -5.17 -9.10
C GLU A 53 10.71 -6.00 -7.83
N LEU A 54 11.18 -5.38 -6.75
CA LEU A 54 11.38 -6.03 -5.46
C LEU A 54 10.07 -6.60 -4.90
N LEU A 55 8.97 -5.84 -4.97
CA LEU A 55 7.66 -6.31 -4.57
C LEU A 55 7.21 -7.52 -5.39
N LEU A 56 7.48 -7.53 -6.70
CA LEU A 56 7.19 -8.67 -7.57
C LEU A 56 8.05 -9.89 -7.21
N ARG A 57 9.35 -9.70 -6.98
CA ARG A 57 10.27 -10.77 -6.55
C ARG A 57 9.82 -11.37 -5.21
N HIS A 58 9.54 -10.53 -4.21
CA HIS A 58 9.04 -10.98 -2.90
C HIS A 58 7.71 -11.71 -3.02
N SER A 59 6.81 -11.25 -3.89
CA SER A 59 5.55 -11.92 -4.20
C SER A 59 5.78 -13.33 -4.75
N GLN A 60 6.67 -13.49 -5.72
CA GLN A 60 6.99 -14.78 -6.35
C GLN A 60 7.71 -15.72 -5.38
N THR A 61 8.74 -15.24 -4.68
CA THR A 61 9.55 -16.06 -3.77
C THR A 61 8.76 -16.56 -2.57
N ASN A 62 7.83 -15.75 -2.06
CA ASN A 62 7.07 -16.09 -0.85
C ASN A 62 5.64 -16.57 -1.13
N ASN A 63 5.25 -16.69 -2.41
CA ASN A 63 3.89 -17.04 -2.83
C ASN A 63 2.80 -16.16 -2.18
N LEU A 64 3.06 -14.84 -2.15
CA LEU A 64 2.16 -13.83 -1.60
C LEU A 64 1.70 -12.91 -2.71
N LYS A 65 0.47 -12.38 -2.63
CA LYS A 65 0.01 -11.37 -3.59
C LYS A 65 0.70 -10.03 -3.33
N VAL A 66 1.18 -9.35 -4.37
CA VAL A 66 1.74 -7.98 -4.27
C VAL A 66 0.78 -7.04 -3.53
N THR A 67 -0.52 -7.15 -3.77
CA THR A 67 -1.54 -6.34 -3.09
C THR A 67 -1.63 -6.62 -1.58
N SER A 68 -1.46 -7.88 -1.16
CA SER A 68 -1.38 -8.25 0.26
C SER A 68 -0.09 -7.73 0.91
N LEU A 69 1.04 -7.81 0.19
CA LEU A 69 2.31 -7.23 0.65
C LEU A 69 2.19 -5.73 0.88
N ILE A 70 1.63 -4.98 -0.09
CA ILE A 70 1.43 -3.54 0.01
C ILE A 70 0.49 -3.19 1.16
N LYS A 71 -0.68 -3.84 1.25
CA LYS A 71 -1.66 -3.54 2.31
C LYS A 71 -1.10 -3.82 3.70
N ALA A 72 -0.42 -4.95 3.87
CA ALA A 72 0.21 -5.29 5.14
C ALA A 72 1.32 -4.31 5.52
N LEU A 73 2.15 -3.89 4.56
CA LEU A 73 3.22 -2.92 4.80
C LEU A 73 2.67 -1.56 5.24
N VAL A 74 1.69 -1.02 4.50
CA VAL A 74 1.05 0.26 4.83
C VAL A 74 0.42 0.19 6.21
N ALA A 75 -0.31 -0.90 6.52
CA ALA A 75 -0.94 -1.07 7.83
C ALA A 75 0.07 -1.18 8.99
N LEU A 76 1.26 -1.74 8.75
CA LEU A 76 2.31 -1.84 9.77
C LEU A 76 3.01 -0.51 10.07
N ILE A 77 3.07 0.40 9.09
CA ILE A 77 3.84 1.64 9.21
C ILE A 77 2.97 2.84 9.58
N ASP A 78 1.80 2.96 8.97
CA ASP A 78 0.96 4.15 9.14
C ASP A 78 0.01 4.05 10.36
N GLU A 79 0.05 2.95 11.13
CA GLU A 79 -0.65 2.61 12.39
C GLU A 79 -2.14 2.99 12.58
N ASP A 80 -2.81 3.63 11.60
CA ASP A 80 -4.15 4.19 11.77
C ASP A 80 -4.95 4.19 10.46
N THR A 81 -5.34 2.99 10.01
CA THR A 81 -6.55 2.83 9.19
C THR A 81 -7.59 2.11 10.03
N SER A 82 -8.04 2.79 11.09
CA SER A 82 -9.24 2.44 11.84
C SER A 82 -10.37 2.09 10.87
N GLY A 83 -10.73 0.81 10.78
CA GLY A 83 -12.04 0.39 10.30
C GLY A 83 -12.14 -0.51 9.07
N THR A 84 -11.09 -1.15 8.55
CA THR A 84 -11.30 -2.16 7.48
C THR A 84 -10.57 -3.46 7.74
N GLY A 85 -11.29 -4.39 8.39
CA GLY A 85 -11.10 -5.85 8.40
C GLY A 85 -9.72 -6.38 8.02
N TYR A 86 -8.91 -6.67 9.04
CA TYR A 86 -7.76 -7.56 8.95
C TYR A 86 -8.25 -8.97 8.55
N GLY A 87 -8.43 -9.20 7.25
CA GLY A 87 -8.63 -10.54 6.73
C GLY A 87 -7.36 -11.38 6.94
N SER A 88 -7.56 -12.68 7.20
CA SER A 88 -6.51 -13.71 7.32
C SER A 88 -5.40 -13.64 6.24
N SER A 89 -5.71 -13.10 5.06
CA SER A 89 -4.77 -12.92 3.93
C SER A 89 -3.64 -11.90 4.15
N ASN A 90 -3.70 -11.06 5.17
CA ASN A 90 -2.63 -10.10 5.49
C ASN A 90 -1.67 -10.60 6.56
N THR A 91 -1.99 -11.69 7.28
CA THR A 91 -1.16 -12.18 8.41
C THR A 91 0.22 -12.65 7.94
N LEU A 92 0.28 -13.48 6.90
CA LEU A 92 1.55 -13.96 6.35
C LEU A 92 2.39 -12.81 5.76
N ALA A 93 1.74 -11.88 5.06
CA ALA A 93 2.41 -10.69 4.52
C ALA A 93 2.95 -9.78 5.62
N SER A 94 2.24 -9.64 6.75
CA SER A 94 2.69 -8.88 7.91
C SER A 94 3.90 -9.55 8.56
N HIS A 95 3.86 -10.88 8.76
CA HIS A 95 4.99 -11.63 9.29
C HIS A 95 6.23 -11.55 8.38
N PHE A 96 6.03 -11.64 7.07
CA PHE A 96 7.08 -11.42 6.09
C PHE A 96 7.75 -10.05 6.30
N TRP A 97 6.98 -8.96 6.35
CA TRP A 97 7.53 -7.62 6.52
C TRP A 97 8.23 -7.40 7.85
N LEU A 98 7.69 -7.92 8.95
CA LEU A 98 8.34 -7.84 10.27
C LEU A 98 9.69 -8.55 10.28
N ARG A 99 9.78 -9.73 9.65
CA ARG A 99 11.05 -10.46 9.49
C ARG A 99 12.01 -9.66 8.62
N GLU A 100 11.53 -9.13 7.51
CA GLU A 100 12.37 -8.46 6.52
C GLU A 100 12.92 -7.12 7.03
N ILE A 101 12.09 -6.29 7.66
CA ILE A 101 12.51 -5.04 8.29
C ILE A 101 13.57 -5.33 9.37
N ARG A 102 13.42 -6.41 10.15
CA ARG A 102 14.43 -6.83 11.12
C ARG A 102 15.74 -7.22 10.43
N ASN A 103 15.69 -7.99 9.34
CA ASN A 103 16.87 -8.38 8.57
C ASN A 103 17.60 -7.15 8.00
N LEU A 104 16.86 -6.24 7.37
CA LEU A 104 17.40 -4.99 6.84
C LEU A 104 18.05 -4.15 7.94
N SER A 105 17.43 -4.02 9.11
CA SER A 105 18.01 -3.28 10.23
C SER A 105 19.34 -3.89 10.70
N GLN A 106 19.45 -5.22 10.76
CA GLN A 106 20.70 -5.89 11.12
C GLN A 106 21.79 -5.69 10.07
N ALA A 107 21.44 -5.77 8.78
CA ALA A 107 22.38 -5.53 7.69
C ALA A 107 22.94 -4.09 7.73
N HIS A 108 22.07 -3.09 7.94
CA HIS A 108 22.48 -1.69 8.05
C HIS A 108 23.41 -1.45 9.24
N ARG A 109 23.13 -2.03 10.42
CA ARG A 109 24.00 -1.90 11.61
C ARG A 109 25.38 -2.50 11.37
N ARG A 110 25.46 -3.65 10.70
CA ARG A 110 26.75 -4.28 10.37
C ARG A 110 27.54 -3.40 9.41
N SER A 111 26.91 -2.87 8.37
CA SER A 111 27.55 -1.96 7.42
C SER A 111 28.06 -0.68 8.09
N ASP A 112 27.27 -0.06 8.97
CA ASP A 112 27.67 1.15 9.71
C ASP A 112 28.84 0.90 10.67
N HIS A 113 28.82 -0.24 11.37
CA HIS A 113 29.92 -0.65 12.24
C HIS A 113 31.22 -0.80 11.45
N PHE A 114 31.20 -1.50 10.31
CA PHE A 114 32.40 -1.63 9.45
C PHE A 114 32.87 -0.27 8.91
N HIS A 115 31.95 0.63 8.53
CA HIS A 115 32.32 1.94 8.02
C HIS A 115 33.01 2.81 9.08
N ARG A 116 32.56 2.77 10.34
CA ARG A 116 33.24 3.48 11.44
C ARG A 116 34.63 2.95 11.74
N HIS A 117 34.84 1.63 11.65
CA HIS A 117 36.17 1.03 11.84
C HIS A 117 37.16 1.38 10.73
N LEU A 118 36.69 1.58 9.50
CA LEU A 118 37.57 1.92 8.36
C LEU A 118 37.89 3.42 8.29
N VAL A 119 37.02 4.29 8.80
CA VAL A 119 37.24 5.75 8.78
C VAL A 119 37.92 6.25 10.06
N GLY A 120 37.93 5.45 11.13
CA GLY A 120 38.53 5.78 12.42
C GLY A 120 39.95 5.25 12.66
N ALA A 121 40.60 4.64 11.67
CA ALA A 121 41.99 4.17 11.73
C ALA A 121 42.90 5.11 10.91
#